data_AF-A0A2A4WXP2-F1
#
_entry.id   AF-A0A2A4WXP2-F1
#
_cell.length_a   1.000
_cell.length_b   1.000
_cell.length_c   1.000
_cell.angle_alpha   90.00
_cell.angle_beta   90.00
_cell.angle_gamma   90.00
#
_symmetry.space_group_name_H-M   'P 1'
#
loop_
_entity.id
_entity.type
_entity.pdbx_description
1 polymer ?
#
loop_
_entity_poly.entity_id
_entity_poly.type
_entity_poly.pdbx_seq_one_letter_code
_entity_poly.pdbx_strand_id
1 'polypeptide(L)'
;MVTAHRRESYGAGLENVFKALSAFAWKYQDEVGFIHPVHPNPAVKEALSRTDFHSRKNVFSCDPVSYLNMVHILLHIDYIATDSGGLQEEGSALGKRVICLRDITERHEGVWDGLEVLTGTDPKKIIEACEAVMQKSSHIPSYVYGDGNACMRIINILETEYPHFLLDKKSWIDSASSDCKEKNI
;
A
#
# COMPACT_ATOMS: atom_id res chain seq x y z
N MET A 1 -4.53 -4.25 -6.64
CA MET A 1 -5.24 -3.24 -5.81
C MET A 1 -4.76 -1.85 -6.18
N VAL A 2 -5.63 -0.84 -6.11
CA VAL A 2 -5.30 0.58 -6.39
C VAL A 2 -5.58 1.44 -5.17
N THR A 3 -4.60 2.25 -4.75
CA THR A 3 -4.81 3.35 -3.79
C THR A 3 -4.11 4.60 -4.31
N ALA A 4 -4.84 5.70 -4.43
CA ALA A 4 -4.27 6.97 -4.87
C ALA A 4 -4.97 8.12 -4.13
N HIS A 5 -4.25 8.79 -3.24
CA HIS A 5 -4.79 9.82 -2.35
C HIS A 5 -3.75 10.81 -1.81
N ARG A 6 -2.51 10.81 -2.32
CA ARG A 6 -1.46 11.73 -1.91
C ARG A 6 -1.73 13.14 -2.43
N ARG A 7 -1.45 14.13 -1.57
CA ARG A 7 -1.78 15.55 -1.83
C ARG A 7 -0.97 16.12 -2.98
N GLU A 8 0.27 15.70 -3.11
CA GLU A 8 1.16 16.11 -4.19
C GLU A 8 0.62 15.75 -5.59
N SER A 9 -0.25 14.75 -5.68
CA SER A 9 -0.83 14.27 -6.94
C SER A 9 -2.17 14.92 -7.27
N TYR A 10 -2.74 15.79 -6.42
CA TYR A 10 -4.09 16.32 -6.61
C TYR A 10 -4.25 17.12 -7.92
N GLY A 11 -5.49 17.18 -8.42
CA GLY A 11 -5.81 17.79 -9.70
C GLY A 11 -5.39 16.91 -10.87
N ALA A 12 -4.61 17.46 -11.78
CA ALA A 12 -4.26 16.79 -13.05
C ALA A 12 -3.47 15.49 -12.85
N GLY A 13 -2.63 15.39 -11.82
CA GLY A 13 -1.84 14.17 -11.57
C GLY A 13 -2.73 12.96 -11.27
N LEU A 14 -3.69 13.11 -10.37
CA LEU A 14 -4.59 12.04 -9.97
C LEU A 14 -5.57 11.68 -11.09
N GLU A 15 -6.03 12.68 -11.85
CA GLU A 15 -6.83 12.45 -13.05
C GLU A 15 -6.05 11.66 -14.12
N ASN A 16 -4.76 11.97 -14.31
CA ASN A 16 -3.87 11.23 -15.20
C ASN A 16 -3.69 9.77 -14.76
N VAL A 17 -3.53 9.53 -13.46
CA VAL A 17 -3.49 8.19 -12.88
C VAL A 17 -4.76 7.41 -13.23
N PHE A 18 -5.94 7.97 -12.94
CA PHE A 18 -7.20 7.26 -13.20
C PHE A 18 -7.48 7.09 -14.70
N LYS A 19 -7.09 8.04 -15.55
CA LYS A 19 -7.16 7.89 -17.01
C LYS A 19 -6.28 6.75 -17.51
N ALA A 20 -5.05 6.65 -17.01
CA ALA A 20 -4.11 5.59 -17.37
C ALA A 20 -4.63 4.21 -16.94
N LEU A 21 -5.07 4.10 -15.69
CA LEU A 21 -5.65 2.87 -15.15
C LEU A 21 -6.95 2.49 -15.86
N SER A 22 -7.79 3.47 -16.23
CA SER A 22 -9.00 3.22 -17.01
C SER A 22 -8.69 2.69 -18.41
N ALA A 23 -7.70 3.27 -19.10
CA ALA A 23 -7.27 2.80 -20.41
C ALA A 23 -6.71 1.37 -20.35
N PHE A 24 -5.89 1.08 -19.32
CA PHE A 24 -5.39 -0.27 -19.09
C PHE A 24 -6.51 -1.25 -18.76
N ALA A 25 -7.42 -0.88 -17.85
CA ALA A 25 -8.56 -1.71 -17.45
C ALA A 25 -9.48 -2.03 -18.64
N TRP A 26 -9.67 -1.10 -19.56
CA TRP A 26 -10.42 -1.34 -20.80
C TRP A 26 -9.69 -2.28 -21.76
N LYS A 27 -8.37 -2.11 -21.91
CA LYS A 27 -7.55 -2.93 -22.81
C LYS A 27 -7.47 -4.40 -22.36
N TYR A 28 -7.34 -4.63 -21.05
CA TYR A 28 -7.18 -5.97 -20.44
C TYR A 28 -8.39 -6.37 -19.61
N GLN A 29 -9.58 -6.08 -20.12
CA GLN A 29 -10.83 -6.15 -19.39
C GLN A 29 -11.30 -7.58 -19.09
N ASP A 30 -10.72 -8.57 -19.78
CA ASP A 30 -11.03 -10.00 -19.62
C ASP A 30 -9.90 -10.74 -18.88
N GLU A 31 -8.74 -10.12 -18.67
CA GLU A 31 -7.58 -10.70 -17.99
C GLU A 31 -7.30 -10.10 -16.60
N VAL A 32 -7.69 -8.84 -16.37
CA VAL A 32 -7.33 -8.10 -15.14
C VAL A 32 -8.55 -7.56 -14.42
N GLY A 33 -8.60 -7.77 -13.11
CA GLY A 33 -9.56 -7.13 -12.20
C GLY A 33 -8.89 -6.10 -11.30
N PHE A 34 -9.64 -5.05 -10.95
CA PHE A 34 -9.21 -4.00 -10.03
C PHE A 34 -10.08 -3.97 -8.78
N ILE A 35 -9.43 -3.80 -7.63
CA ILE A 35 -10.07 -3.40 -6.38
C ILE A 35 -9.52 -2.03 -5.97
N HIS A 36 -10.42 -1.08 -5.76
CA HIS A 36 -10.08 0.31 -5.44
C HIS A 36 -10.92 0.81 -4.25
N PRO A 37 -10.40 0.69 -3.01
CA PRO A 37 -10.96 1.38 -1.86
C PRO A 37 -10.76 2.89 -2.04
N VAL A 38 -11.85 3.62 -2.25
CA VAL A 38 -11.81 5.05 -2.63
C VAL A 38 -11.61 5.89 -1.38
N HIS A 39 -10.52 6.65 -1.33
CA HIS A 39 -10.25 7.55 -0.21
C HIS A 39 -11.35 8.63 -0.10
N PRO A 40 -11.81 8.99 1.12
CA PRO A 40 -12.99 9.85 1.28
C PRO A 40 -12.74 11.31 0.91
N ASN A 41 -11.48 11.71 0.67
CA ASN A 41 -11.11 13.09 0.34
C ASN A 41 -11.83 13.57 -0.93
N PRO A 42 -12.50 14.73 -0.91
CA PRO A 42 -13.21 15.28 -2.07
C PRO A 42 -12.35 15.41 -3.32
N ALA A 43 -11.08 15.79 -3.21
CA ALA A 43 -10.18 15.92 -4.36
C ALA A 43 -9.97 14.58 -5.09
N VAL A 44 -9.96 13.46 -4.35
CA VAL A 44 -9.86 12.11 -4.91
C VAL A 44 -11.15 11.73 -5.64
N LYS A 45 -12.30 11.95 -4.99
CA LYS A 45 -13.61 11.69 -5.58
C LYS A 45 -13.85 12.54 -6.83
N GLU A 46 -13.45 13.81 -6.80
CA GLU A 46 -13.56 14.74 -7.93
C GLU A 46 -12.71 14.25 -9.11
N ALA A 47 -11.43 13.94 -8.88
CA ALA A 47 -10.56 13.39 -9.92
C ALA A 47 -11.11 12.07 -10.50
N LEU A 48 -11.60 11.17 -9.64
CA LEU A 48 -12.20 9.90 -10.08
C LEU A 48 -13.46 10.14 -10.93
N SER A 49 -14.32 11.09 -10.54
CA SER A 49 -15.58 11.40 -11.22
C SER A 49 -15.40 11.99 -12.63
N ARG A 50 -14.23 12.58 -12.91
CA ARG A 50 -13.84 13.09 -14.24
C ARG A 50 -13.35 12.00 -15.19
N THR A 51 -13.33 10.76 -14.74
CA THR A 51 -12.89 9.60 -15.51
C THR A 51 -13.95 8.51 -15.49
N ASP A 52 -13.78 7.52 -16.35
CA ASP A 52 -14.61 6.32 -16.41
C ASP A 52 -13.96 5.12 -15.68
N PHE A 53 -12.91 5.33 -14.87
CA PHE A 53 -12.22 4.24 -14.18
C PHE A 53 -13.18 3.45 -13.28
N HIS A 54 -13.97 4.14 -12.45
CA HIS A 54 -14.92 3.55 -11.50
C HIS A 54 -16.11 2.85 -12.17
N SER A 55 -16.36 3.09 -13.46
CA SER A 55 -17.48 2.51 -14.21
C SER A 55 -17.04 1.37 -15.15
N ARG A 56 -15.75 1.03 -15.19
CA ARG A 56 -15.26 -0.13 -15.96
C ARG A 56 -15.79 -1.43 -15.37
N LYS A 57 -16.13 -2.38 -16.26
CA LYS A 57 -16.73 -3.69 -15.89
C LYS A 57 -15.86 -4.52 -14.93
N ASN A 58 -14.55 -4.32 -14.99
CA ASN A 58 -13.53 -5.04 -14.22
C ASN A 58 -12.94 -4.19 -13.08
N VAL A 59 -13.59 -3.09 -12.69
CA VAL A 59 -13.18 -2.26 -11.56
C VAL A 59 -14.22 -2.30 -10.46
N PHE A 60 -13.82 -2.84 -9.31
CA PHE A 60 -14.61 -2.82 -8.09
C PHE A 60 -14.14 -1.66 -7.20
N SER A 61 -14.93 -0.58 -7.18
CA SER A 61 -14.74 0.54 -6.25
C SER A 61 -15.60 0.34 -5.00
N CYS A 62 -15.00 0.53 -3.83
CA CYS A 62 -15.68 0.42 -2.55
C CYS A 62 -15.28 1.56 -1.60
N ASP A 63 -16.00 1.69 -0.49
CA ASP A 63 -15.60 2.57 0.61
C ASP A 63 -14.26 2.12 1.23
N PRO A 64 -13.57 3.01 1.96
CA PRO A 64 -12.37 2.66 2.70
C PRO A 64 -12.57 1.41 3.57
N VAL A 65 -11.62 0.49 3.50
CA VAL A 65 -11.66 -0.78 4.24
C VAL A 65 -10.86 -0.69 5.54
N SER A 66 -11.19 -1.52 6.52
CA SER A 66 -10.37 -1.70 7.72
C SER A 66 -8.99 -2.27 7.36
N TYR A 67 -8.03 -2.11 8.27
CA TYR A 67 -6.67 -2.64 8.07
C TYR A 67 -6.67 -4.15 7.82
N LEU A 68 -7.42 -4.94 8.62
CA LEU A 68 -7.50 -6.39 8.44
C LEU A 68 -8.07 -6.79 7.08
N ASN A 69 -9.09 -6.07 6.60
CA ASN A 69 -9.66 -6.30 5.27
C ASN A 69 -8.67 -5.91 4.17
N MET A 70 -7.91 -4.83 4.34
CA MET A 70 -6.83 -4.46 3.42
C MET A 70 -5.77 -5.55 3.35
N VAL A 71 -5.28 -6.06 4.49
CA VAL A 71 -4.32 -7.17 4.52
C VAL A 71 -4.87 -8.41 3.81
N HIS A 72 -6.15 -8.74 4.05
CA HIS A 72 -6.80 -9.84 3.35
C HIS A 72 -6.81 -9.64 1.83
N ILE A 73 -7.10 -8.42 1.35
CA ILE A 73 -7.01 -8.09 -0.07
C ILE A 73 -5.58 -8.26 -0.57
N LEU A 74 -4.59 -7.71 0.14
CA LEU A 74 -3.18 -7.79 -0.25
C LEU A 74 -2.71 -9.24 -0.42
N LEU A 75 -3.17 -10.17 0.42
CA LEU A 75 -2.83 -11.59 0.30
C LEU A 75 -3.34 -12.21 -1.02
N HIS A 76 -4.47 -11.75 -1.56
CA HIS A 76 -5.17 -12.36 -2.70
C HIS A 76 -5.00 -11.64 -4.05
N ILE A 77 -4.34 -10.49 -4.08
CA ILE A 77 -4.05 -9.77 -5.34
C ILE A 77 -2.67 -10.14 -5.89
N ASP A 78 -2.44 -9.88 -7.18
CA ASP A 78 -1.16 -10.12 -7.84
C ASP A 78 -0.16 -8.95 -7.69
N TYR A 79 -0.66 -7.72 -7.79
CA TYR A 79 0.16 -6.50 -7.74
C TYR A 79 -0.63 -5.29 -7.21
N ILE A 80 0.11 -4.25 -6.82
CA ILE A 80 -0.39 -3.04 -6.18
C ILE A 80 -0.01 -1.83 -7.04
N ALA A 81 -0.95 -0.93 -7.30
CA ALA A 81 -0.66 0.43 -7.76
C ALA A 81 -1.00 1.41 -6.63
N THR A 82 0.01 2.07 -6.07
CA THR A 82 -0.15 2.82 -4.81
C THR A 82 0.71 4.08 -4.73
N ASP A 83 0.21 5.09 -4.03
CA ASP A 83 1.00 6.22 -3.52
C ASP A 83 1.16 6.18 -1.98
N SER A 84 0.75 5.09 -1.33
CA SER A 84 0.94 4.86 0.10
C SER A 84 2.33 4.29 0.36
N GLY A 85 3.08 4.95 1.25
CA GLY A 85 4.41 4.47 1.65
C GLY A 85 4.35 3.18 2.46
N GLY A 86 3.32 3.02 3.30
CA GLY A 86 3.12 1.78 4.06
C GLY A 86 2.80 0.59 3.15
N LEU A 87 2.03 0.80 2.08
CA LEU A 87 1.74 -0.28 1.12
C LEU A 87 2.95 -0.66 0.24
N GLN A 88 3.95 0.21 0.10
CA GLN A 88 5.21 -0.16 -0.54
C GLN A 88 5.98 -1.17 0.32
N GLU A 89 6.05 -0.92 1.63
CA GLU A 89 6.68 -1.84 2.60
C GLU A 89 5.90 -3.16 2.71
N GLU A 90 4.59 -3.09 2.93
CA GLU A 90 3.73 -4.28 3.07
C GLU A 90 3.67 -5.10 1.78
N GLY A 91 3.61 -4.43 0.62
CA GLY A 91 3.68 -5.09 -0.67
C GLY A 91 4.96 -5.88 -0.85
N SER A 92 6.10 -5.27 -0.47
CA SER A 92 7.40 -5.93 -0.54
C SER A 92 7.49 -7.16 0.36
N ALA A 93 7.01 -7.04 1.61
CA ALA A 93 6.95 -8.12 2.58
C ALA A 93 6.04 -9.29 2.13
N LEU A 94 5.09 -9.03 1.24
CA LEU A 94 4.18 -10.05 0.68
C LEU A 94 4.59 -10.53 -0.72
N GLY A 95 5.75 -10.10 -1.23
CA GLY A 95 6.23 -10.45 -2.56
C GLY A 95 5.36 -9.89 -3.70
N LYS A 96 4.60 -8.83 -3.43
CA LYS A 96 3.74 -8.16 -4.41
C LYS A 96 4.56 -7.12 -5.15
N ARG A 97 4.41 -7.09 -6.47
CA ARG A 97 4.99 -5.99 -7.27
C ARG A 97 4.23 -4.71 -7.01
N VAL A 98 4.96 -3.61 -6.86
CA VAL A 98 4.44 -2.31 -6.51
C VAL A 98 4.70 -1.30 -7.64
N ILE A 99 3.62 -0.75 -8.18
CA ILE A 99 3.64 0.38 -9.11
C ILE A 99 3.42 1.63 -8.26
N CYS A 100 4.48 2.37 -8.03
CA CYS A 100 4.46 3.54 -7.18
C CYS A 100 4.05 4.78 -7.98
N LEU A 101 2.88 5.31 -7.63
CA LEU A 101 2.23 6.43 -8.32
C LEU A 101 2.79 7.79 -7.87
N ARG A 102 4.10 7.84 -7.55
CA ARG A 102 4.85 9.01 -7.08
C ARG A 102 6.15 9.14 -7.85
N ASP A 103 6.60 10.37 -8.06
CA ASP A 103 7.87 10.65 -8.75
C ASP A 103 9.08 10.32 -7.86
N ILE A 104 8.89 10.44 -6.55
CA ILE A 104 9.87 10.14 -5.52
C ILE A 104 9.23 9.26 -4.45
N THR A 105 10.05 8.42 -3.82
CA THR A 105 9.65 7.65 -2.64
C THR A 105 10.73 7.78 -1.57
N GLU A 106 10.35 7.68 -0.30
CA GLU A 106 11.23 7.50 0.85
C GLU A 106 11.58 6.02 1.11
N ARG A 107 11.14 5.11 0.23
CA ARG A 107 11.28 3.65 0.31
C ARG A 107 12.18 3.15 -0.83
N HIS A 108 13.41 3.65 -0.87
CA HIS A 108 14.31 3.37 -1.99
C HIS A 108 14.66 1.88 -2.09
N GLU A 109 14.65 1.19 -0.97
CA GLU A 109 15.03 -0.20 -0.83
C GLU A 109 14.18 -1.15 -1.70
N GLY A 110 12.87 -0.94 -1.79
CA GLY A 110 11.95 -1.74 -2.61
C GLY A 110 12.16 -1.50 -4.10
N VAL A 111 12.61 -0.30 -4.48
CA VAL A 111 13.02 0.02 -5.86
C VAL A 111 14.33 -0.70 -6.19
N TRP A 112 15.31 -0.67 -5.28
CA TRP A 112 16.59 -1.36 -5.46
C TRP A 112 16.43 -2.88 -5.52
N ASP A 113 15.49 -3.42 -4.76
CA ASP A 113 15.17 -4.84 -4.73
C ASP A 113 14.33 -5.30 -5.95
N GLY A 114 13.89 -4.36 -6.79
CA GLY A 114 13.19 -4.66 -8.05
C GLY A 114 11.73 -5.10 -7.89
N LEU A 115 11.18 -4.94 -6.68
CA LEU A 115 9.78 -5.14 -6.35
C LEU A 115 8.93 -3.90 -6.66
N GLU A 116 9.52 -2.72 -6.56
CA GLU A 116 8.85 -1.44 -6.80
C GLU A 116 9.36 -0.74 -8.07
N VAL A 117 8.44 -0.08 -8.78
CA VAL A 117 8.75 0.83 -9.90
C VAL A 117 8.06 2.17 -9.70
N LEU A 118 8.83 3.26 -9.79
CA LEU A 118 8.30 4.63 -9.74
C LEU A 118 7.76 5.05 -11.11
N THR A 119 6.49 5.41 -11.17
CA THR A 119 5.85 5.91 -12.40
C THR A 119 5.52 7.40 -12.32
N GLY A 120 5.46 7.96 -11.12
CA GLY A 120 4.81 9.25 -10.91
C GLY A 120 3.36 9.19 -11.35
N THR A 121 2.88 10.31 -11.90
CA THR A 121 1.55 10.43 -12.47
C THR A 121 1.56 10.46 -14.00
N ASP A 122 2.62 9.92 -14.63
CA ASP A 122 2.75 9.85 -16.09
C ASP A 122 1.92 8.68 -16.65
N PRO A 123 0.89 8.94 -17.47
CA PRO A 123 0.02 7.88 -17.97
C PRO A 123 0.74 6.77 -18.75
N LYS A 124 1.77 7.13 -19.51
CA LYS A 124 2.51 6.18 -20.33
C LYS A 124 3.33 5.24 -19.43
N LYS A 125 4.05 5.80 -18.46
CA LYS A 125 4.82 5.00 -17.49
C LYS A 125 3.93 4.08 -16.65
N ILE A 126 2.75 4.56 -16.24
CA ILE A 126 1.78 3.75 -15.49
C ILE A 126 1.33 2.55 -16.33
N ILE A 127 0.94 2.76 -17.59
CA ILE A 127 0.50 1.68 -18.48
C ILE A 127 1.64 0.70 -18.72
N GLU A 128 2.84 1.18 -19.05
CA GLU A 128 4.03 0.34 -19.27
C GLU A 128 4.36 -0.50 -18.03
N ALA A 129 4.28 0.08 -16.83
CA ALA A 129 4.49 -0.64 -15.59
C ALA A 129 3.42 -1.70 -15.35
N CYS A 130 2.13 -1.38 -15.58
CA CYS A 130 1.03 -2.34 -15.48
C CYS A 130 1.23 -3.53 -16.43
N GLU A 131 1.61 -3.27 -17.67
CA GLU A 131 1.89 -4.32 -18.66
C GLU A 131 3.10 -5.17 -18.26
N ALA A 132 4.16 -4.54 -17.74
CA ALA A 132 5.36 -5.22 -17.30
C ALA A 132 5.12 -6.12 -16.07
N VAL A 133 4.30 -5.71 -15.11
CA VAL A 133 3.97 -6.55 -13.95
C VAL A 133 3.01 -7.68 -14.32
N MET A 134 2.07 -7.43 -15.24
CA MET A 134 1.13 -8.45 -15.72
C MET A 134 1.85 -9.64 -16.39
N GLN A 135 2.99 -9.40 -17.05
CA GLN A 135 3.78 -10.45 -17.69
C GLN A 135 4.69 -11.24 -16.73
N LYS A 136 4.89 -10.74 -15.51
CA LYS A 136 5.79 -11.36 -14.53
C LYS A 136 4.98 -12.16 -13.52
N SER A 137 5.35 -13.43 -13.34
CA SER A 137 4.79 -14.25 -12.26
C SER A 137 5.21 -13.74 -10.88
N SER A 138 4.54 -14.27 -9.85
CA SER A 138 4.75 -13.99 -8.43
C SER A 138 6.22 -13.78 -8.05
N HIS A 139 6.49 -12.77 -7.23
CA HIS A 139 7.82 -12.55 -6.67
C HIS A 139 7.95 -13.19 -5.28
N ILE A 140 9.19 -13.40 -4.85
CA ILE A 140 9.48 -13.89 -3.50
C ILE A 140 9.33 -12.72 -2.52
N PRO A 141 8.69 -12.92 -1.34
CA PRO A 141 8.71 -11.95 -0.26
C PRO A 141 10.09 -11.38 0.01
N SER A 142 10.19 -10.05 0.10
CA SER A 142 11.40 -9.34 0.46
C SER A 142 11.35 -8.86 1.90
N TYR A 143 12.45 -9.03 2.60
CA TYR A 143 12.62 -8.60 3.99
C TYR A 143 13.47 -7.33 4.08
N VAL A 144 13.57 -6.55 3.00
CA VAL A 144 14.43 -5.37 2.94
C VAL A 144 14.04 -4.29 3.97
N TYR A 145 12.75 -4.20 4.32
CA TYR A 145 12.22 -3.32 5.38
C TYR A 145 12.18 -3.96 6.76
N GLY A 146 12.48 -5.26 6.86
CA GLY A 146 12.45 -6.00 8.10
C GLY A 146 11.88 -7.39 7.95
N ASP A 147 12.10 -8.17 8.99
CA ASP A 147 11.76 -9.58 9.12
C ASP A 147 10.67 -9.82 10.20
N GLY A 148 9.98 -8.76 10.63
CA GLY A 148 8.97 -8.81 11.68
C GLY A 148 9.53 -8.84 13.11
N ASN A 149 10.85 -8.83 13.32
CA ASN A 149 11.45 -8.91 14.66
C ASN A 149 11.84 -7.56 15.27
N ALA A 150 11.38 -6.44 14.69
CA ALA A 150 11.75 -5.10 15.14
C ALA A 150 11.42 -4.85 16.62
N CYS A 151 10.20 -5.22 17.06
CA CYS A 151 9.79 -5.06 18.45
C CYS A 151 10.72 -5.80 19.43
N MET A 152 11.06 -7.06 19.12
CA MET A 152 11.95 -7.86 19.96
C MET A 152 13.36 -7.27 20.03
N ARG A 153 13.90 -6.77 18.90
CA ARG A 153 15.20 -6.10 18.86
C ARG A 153 15.21 -4.82 19.68
N ILE A 154 14.16 -4.00 19.56
CA ILE A 154 14.02 -2.75 20.30
C ILE A 154 13.94 -3.04 21.80
N ILE A 155 13.13 -4.01 22.23
CA ILE A 155 13.03 -4.41 23.63
C ILE A 155 14.40 -4.84 24.17
N ASN A 156 15.11 -5.71 23.44
CA ASN A 156 16.43 -6.18 23.85
C ASN A 156 17.46 -5.04 23.99
N ILE A 157 17.44 -4.05 23.09
CA ILE A 157 18.29 -2.86 23.18
C ILE A 157 17.95 -2.04 24.43
N LEU A 158 16.66 -1.83 24.71
CA LEU A 158 16.23 -1.10 25.90
C LEU A 158 16.63 -1.83 27.19
N GLU A 159 16.53 -3.17 27.22
CA GLU A 159 16.95 -3.99 28.37
C GLU A 159 18.45 -3.97 28.60
N THR A 160 19.24 -4.01 27.52
CA THR A 160 20.70 -4.12 27.61
C THR A 160 21.37 -2.76 27.80
N GLU A 161 20.98 -1.76 27.03
CA GLU A 161 21.67 -0.46 26.97
C GLU A 161 21.02 0.61 27.86
N TYR A 162 19.73 0.46 28.17
CA TYR A 162 18.94 1.45 28.90
C TYR A 162 18.13 0.85 30.07
N PRO A 163 18.73 0.02 30.94
CA PRO A 163 17.98 -0.70 31.98
C PRO A 163 17.20 0.23 32.92
N HIS A 164 17.70 1.46 33.15
CA HIS A 164 17.01 2.47 33.97
C HIS A 164 15.64 2.91 33.42
N PHE A 165 15.42 2.86 32.09
CA PHE A 165 14.11 3.14 31.48
C PHE A 165 13.07 2.04 31.73
N LEU A 166 13.50 0.84 32.12
CA LEU A 166 12.63 -0.30 32.40
C LEU A 166 12.45 -0.55 33.90
N LEU A 167 13.35 -0.05 34.75
CA LEU A 167 13.27 -0.22 36.21
C LEU A 167 12.16 0.61 36.87
N ASP A 168 11.58 1.59 36.16
CA ASP A 168 10.42 2.38 36.64
C ASP A 168 9.07 1.72 36.29
N LYS A 169 9.07 0.47 35.77
CA LYS A 169 7.88 -0.19 35.17
C LYS A 169 7.08 -1.14 36.06
N LYS A 170 7.33 -1.24 37.37
CA LYS A 170 6.40 -1.99 38.23
C LYS A 170 4.98 -1.40 38.21
N SER A 171 4.79 -0.14 37.82
CA SER A 171 3.47 0.50 37.67
C SER A 171 2.83 0.36 36.29
N TRP A 172 3.60 0.16 35.21
CA TRP A 172 3.09 0.20 33.83
C TRP A 172 2.59 -1.15 33.30
N ILE A 173 3.17 -2.26 33.77
CA ILE A 173 2.80 -3.62 33.35
C ILE A 173 1.45 -4.04 33.99
N ASP A 174 1.20 -3.60 35.22
CA ASP A 174 -0.05 -3.86 35.95
C ASP A 174 -1.24 -3.08 35.37
N SER A 175 -1.01 -1.90 34.76
CA SER A 175 -2.07 -1.13 34.09
C SER A 175 -2.40 -1.63 32.67
N ALA A 176 -1.42 -2.16 31.93
CA ALA A 176 -1.66 -2.66 30.56
C ALA A 176 -2.36 -4.02 30.52
N SER A 177 -2.18 -4.84 31.57
CA SER A 177 -2.78 -6.18 31.67
C SER A 177 -4.25 -6.18 32.14
N SER A 178 -4.73 -5.06 32.71
CA SER A 178 -6.14 -4.84 33.02
C SER A 178 -6.93 -4.37 31.79
N ASP A 179 -6.36 -3.47 30.97
CA ASP A 179 -7.03 -2.94 29.77
C ASP A 179 -7.28 -3.97 28.65
N CYS A 180 -6.44 -5.00 28.52
CA CYS A 180 -6.65 -6.07 27.54
C CYS A 180 -7.76 -7.07 27.93
N LYS A 181 -8.21 -7.10 29.20
CA LYS A 181 -9.31 -7.98 29.63
C LYS A 181 -10.69 -7.35 29.50
N GLU A 182 -10.78 -6.02 29.35
CA GLU A 182 -12.06 -5.30 29.28
C GLU A 182 -12.54 -4.97 27.85
N LYS A 183 -11.76 -5.29 26.81
CA LYS A 183 -12.19 -5.12 25.41
C LYS A 183 -12.39 -6.45 24.69
N ASN A 184 -13.28 -7.27 25.23
CA ASN A 184 -14.08 -8.19 24.41
C ASN A 184 -15.33 -7.42 23.93
N ILE A 185 -15.20 -6.74 22.80
CA ILE A 185 -16.33 -6.32 21.93
C ILE A 185 -15.95 -6.69 20.51
#